data_AF-A0A2A8D7P2-F1
#
_entry.id   AF-A0A2A8D7P2-F1
#
_cell.length_a   1.000
_cell.length_b   1.000
_cell.length_c   1.000
_cell.angle_alpha   90.00
_cell.angle_beta   90.00
_cell.angle_gamma   90.00
#
_symmetry.space_group_name_H-M   'P 1'
#
loop_
_entity.id
_entity.type
_entity.pdbx_description
1 polymer ?
#
loop_
_entity_poly.entity_id
_entity_poly.type
_entity_poly.pdbx_seq_one_letter_code
_entity_poly.pdbx_strand_id
1 'polypeptide(L)'
;MGDIKLPTKDKGGYTPATNTEPAKNVPEPDIDENAIRQKTLEGSYKALAAYEASFLYAVLTGNSEYAKKLSHEDDPNLRPQFDLYRDIYNGGGWMEGYDLKCWIRDERPTVVFESDIVAVAWNYGEKFEAYKAHLSKEEVADRPADTADNIYMVTIYDGGSWKYVTNTYLKQKYPQLVESGNSSSSAA
;
A
#
# COMPACT_ATOMS: atom_id res chain seq x y z
N MET A 1 -0.77 -9.04 -16.06
CA MET A 1 -0.33 -8.76 -14.67
C MET A 1 -1.17 -9.65 -13.79
N GLY A 2 -1.51 -9.34 -12.54
CA GLY A 2 -2.40 -10.20 -11.75
C GLY A 2 -2.64 -9.65 -10.35
N ASP A 3 -3.20 -10.48 -9.48
CA ASP A 3 -3.40 -10.13 -8.08
C ASP A 3 -2.08 -9.82 -7.37
N ILE A 4 -2.13 -8.84 -6.46
CA ILE A 4 -0.99 -8.48 -5.64
C ILE A 4 -0.71 -9.63 -4.67
N LYS A 5 0.44 -10.27 -4.87
CA LYS A 5 0.91 -11.35 -4.00
C LYS A 5 1.60 -10.76 -2.79
N LEU A 6 0.89 -10.66 -1.68
CA LEU A 6 1.47 -10.26 -0.41
C LEU A 6 2.38 -11.37 0.16
N PRO A 7 3.42 -11.02 0.94
CA PRO A 7 4.28 -11.99 1.59
C PRO A 7 3.47 -12.99 2.41
N THR A 8 3.73 -14.27 2.18
CA THR A 8 2.94 -15.35 2.78
C THR A 8 3.41 -15.62 4.22
N LYS A 9 2.44 -15.72 5.13
CA LYS A 9 2.61 -16.02 6.56
C LYS A 9 3.13 -17.44 6.84
N ASP A 10 3.48 -18.22 5.83
CA ASP A 10 4.09 -19.55 5.94
C ASP A 10 5.63 -19.52 5.80
N LYS A 11 6.20 -18.40 5.35
CA LYS A 11 7.65 -18.22 5.25
C LYS A 11 8.27 -17.87 6.60
N GLY A 12 9.47 -18.40 6.86
CA GLY A 12 10.36 -17.88 7.92
C GLY A 12 9.93 -18.12 9.37
N GLY A 13 9.01 -19.05 9.64
CA GLY A 13 8.57 -19.34 11.01
C GLY A 13 7.70 -18.23 11.62
N TYR A 14 6.94 -17.53 10.77
CA TYR A 14 5.93 -16.57 11.21
C TYR A 14 5.02 -17.16 12.29
N THR A 15 4.84 -16.40 13.35
CA THR A 15 3.89 -16.70 14.43
C THR A 15 2.87 -15.57 14.47
N PRO A 16 1.56 -15.87 14.32
CA PRO A 16 0.53 -14.83 14.37
C PRO A 16 0.46 -14.18 15.75
N ALA A 17 0.04 -12.92 15.79
CA ALA A 17 -0.30 -12.23 17.02
C ALA A 17 -1.41 -12.96 17.78
N THR A 18 -1.40 -12.84 19.10
CA THR A 18 -2.42 -13.35 20.01
C THR A 18 -3.00 -12.21 20.84
N ASN A 19 -3.89 -12.53 21.78
CA ASN A 19 -4.41 -11.58 22.75
C ASN A 19 -3.38 -11.08 23.77
N THR A 20 -2.15 -11.61 23.78
CA THR A 20 -1.10 -11.24 24.74
C THR A 20 0.23 -10.85 24.09
N GLU A 21 0.45 -11.18 22.82
CA GLU A 21 1.73 -10.96 22.15
C GLU A 21 1.54 -10.53 20.69
N PRO A 22 2.42 -9.65 20.15
CA PRO A 22 2.43 -9.31 18.74
C PRO A 22 2.89 -10.48 17.86
N ALA A 23 2.67 -10.35 16.55
CA ALA A 23 3.19 -11.29 15.58
C ALA A 23 4.74 -11.33 15.62
N LYS A 24 5.32 -12.50 15.39
CA LYS A 24 6.77 -12.70 15.35
C LYS A 24 7.20 -13.23 13.99
N ASN A 25 8.41 -12.91 13.58
CA ASN A 25 8.98 -13.32 12.29
C ASN A 25 8.08 -12.95 11.10
N VAL A 26 7.54 -11.72 11.10
CA VAL A 26 6.77 -11.19 9.96
C VAL A 26 7.70 -11.14 8.74
N PRO A 27 7.33 -11.74 7.60
CA PRO A 27 8.15 -11.70 6.40
C PRO A 27 8.32 -10.26 5.90
N GLU A 28 9.56 -9.87 5.64
CA GLU A 28 9.86 -8.58 5.00
C GLU A 28 9.32 -8.54 3.56
N PRO A 29 8.94 -7.35 3.05
CA PRO A 29 8.50 -7.20 1.67
C PRO A 29 9.63 -7.52 0.68
N ASP A 30 9.30 -8.25 -0.39
CA ASP A 30 10.21 -8.51 -1.51
C ASP A 30 10.16 -7.34 -2.50
N ILE A 31 11.21 -6.52 -2.51
CA ILE A 31 11.29 -5.29 -3.32
C ILE A 31 12.26 -5.53 -4.48
N ASP A 32 11.74 -5.61 -5.70
CA ASP A 32 12.54 -5.68 -6.92
C ASP A 32 13.02 -4.28 -7.34
N GLU A 33 14.14 -3.84 -6.74
CA GLU A 33 14.79 -2.56 -7.00
C GLU A 33 15.10 -2.31 -8.48
N ASN A 34 15.36 -3.37 -9.25
CA ASN A 34 15.66 -3.23 -10.68
C ASN A 34 14.38 -2.93 -11.46
N ALA A 35 13.30 -3.68 -11.19
CA ALA A 35 12.03 -3.51 -11.87
C ALA A 35 11.39 -2.14 -11.58
N ILE A 36 11.41 -1.68 -10.32
CA ILE A 36 10.80 -0.38 -9.95
C ILE A 36 11.56 0.82 -10.54
N ARG A 37 12.79 0.64 -11.03
CA ARG A 37 13.56 1.67 -11.75
C ARG A 37 13.35 1.65 -13.26
N GLN A 38 12.67 0.63 -13.80
CA GLN A 38 12.31 0.61 -15.21
C GLN A 38 11.03 1.42 -15.43
N LYS A 39 11.08 2.42 -16.32
CA LYS A 39 9.91 3.24 -16.71
C LYS A 39 8.93 2.45 -17.60
N THR A 40 8.37 1.37 -17.06
CA THR A 40 7.46 0.44 -17.71
C THR A 40 6.22 0.19 -16.85
N LEU A 41 5.14 -0.32 -17.45
CA LEU A 41 3.95 -0.74 -16.70
C LEU A 41 4.26 -1.83 -15.67
N GLU A 42 5.16 -2.75 -15.99
CA GLU A 42 5.61 -3.77 -15.04
C GLU A 42 6.33 -3.15 -13.85
N GLY A 43 7.21 -2.16 -14.06
CA GLY A 43 7.88 -1.45 -12.98
C GLY A 43 6.89 -0.74 -12.05
N SER A 44 5.86 -0.11 -12.62
CA SER A 44 4.76 0.50 -11.85
C SER A 44 3.99 -0.53 -11.02
N TYR A 45 3.59 -1.65 -11.64
CA TYR A 45 2.90 -2.74 -10.95
C TYR A 45 3.74 -3.31 -9.80
N LYS A 46 5.05 -3.54 -10.03
CA LYS A 46 5.98 -4.03 -9.01
C LYS A 46 6.13 -3.05 -7.87
N ALA A 47 6.16 -1.75 -8.14
CA ALA A 47 6.20 -0.72 -7.10
C ALA A 47 4.92 -0.69 -6.26
N LEU A 48 3.75 -0.81 -6.89
CA LEU A 48 2.47 -0.91 -6.15
C LEU A 48 2.42 -2.17 -5.28
N ALA A 49 2.75 -3.34 -5.83
CA ALA A 49 2.76 -4.59 -5.08
C ALA A 49 3.75 -4.55 -3.91
N ALA A 50 4.93 -3.98 -4.12
CA ALA A 50 5.93 -3.78 -3.07
C ALA A 50 5.44 -2.79 -2.00
N TYR A 51 4.73 -1.73 -2.39
CA TYR A 51 4.15 -0.76 -1.46
C TYR A 51 3.12 -1.45 -0.55
N GLU A 52 2.19 -2.24 -1.11
CA GLU A 52 1.18 -2.96 -0.32
C GLU A 52 1.80 -3.99 0.63
N ALA A 53 2.79 -4.75 0.15
CA ALA A 53 3.54 -5.67 1.00
C ALA A 53 4.24 -4.93 2.16
N SER A 54 4.79 -3.76 1.88
CA SER A 54 5.47 -2.92 2.87
C SER A 54 4.50 -2.26 3.84
N PHE A 55 3.30 -1.89 3.37
CA PHE A 55 2.24 -1.36 4.20
C PHE A 55 1.74 -2.42 5.18
N LEU A 56 1.45 -3.64 4.70
CA LEU A 56 1.12 -4.78 5.56
C LEU A 56 2.21 -5.02 6.62
N TYR A 57 3.48 -4.98 6.23
CA TYR A 57 4.60 -5.12 7.17
C TYR A 57 4.56 -4.03 8.26
N ALA A 58 4.27 -2.78 7.89
CA ALA A 58 4.11 -1.69 8.84
C ALA A 58 2.93 -1.91 9.80
N VAL A 59 1.79 -2.41 9.30
CA VAL A 59 0.61 -2.73 10.15
C VAL A 59 0.94 -3.83 11.17
N LEU A 60 1.72 -4.84 10.76
CA LEU A 60 2.02 -6.02 11.59
C LEU A 60 3.24 -5.85 12.51
N THR A 61 4.08 -4.83 12.30
CA THR A 61 5.34 -4.65 13.05
C THR A 61 5.58 -3.24 13.59
N GLY A 62 4.81 -2.24 13.13
CA GLY A 62 5.09 -0.83 13.37
C GLY A 62 6.25 -0.27 12.52
N ASN A 63 6.99 -1.11 11.77
CA ASN A 63 8.10 -0.66 10.94
C ASN A 63 7.61 -0.27 9.53
N SER A 64 7.51 1.04 9.33
CA SER A 64 7.06 1.65 8.08
C SER A 64 8.15 2.02 7.07
N GLU A 65 9.43 1.72 7.33
CA GLU A 65 10.54 2.27 6.54
C GLU A 65 10.52 1.80 5.07
N TYR A 66 10.07 0.57 4.81
CA TYR A 66 9.87 0.08 3.44
C TYR A 66 8.78 0.86 2.70
N ALA A 67 7.62 1.05 3.34
CA ALA A 67 6.49 1.77 2.73
C ALA A 67 6.84 3.24 2.50
N LYS A 68 7.54 3.87 3.45
CA LYS A 68 8.03 5.25 3.32
C LYS A 68 8.98 5.43 2.13
N LYS A 69 9.87 4.46 1.87
CA LYS A 69 10.79 4.48 0.71
C LYS A 69 10.08 4.31 -0.62
N LEU A 70 8.96 3.58 -0.64
CA LEU A 70 8.15 3.35 -1.85
C LEU A 70 7.09 4.43 -2.07
N SER A 71 6.87 5.28 -1.07
CA SER A 71 6.02 6.46 -1.17
C SER A 71 6.77 7.63 -1.78
N HIS A 72 6.08 8.51 -2.50
CA HIS A 72 6.66 9.75 -2.96
C HIS A 72 7.03 10.64 -1.77
N GLU A 73 8.23 11.22 -1.78
CA GLU A 73 8.77 11.92 -0.62
C GLU A 73 7.97 13.19 -0.26
N ASP A 74 7.53 13.90 -1.28
CA ASP A 74 6.73 15.13 -1.17
C ASP A 74 5.24 14.89 -0.88
N ASP A 75 4.77 13.64 -0.76
CA ASP A 75 3.39 13.36 -0.36
C ASP A 75 3.28 13.29 1.18
N PRO A 76 2.80 14.35 1.85
CA PRO A 76 2.70 14.36 3.31
C PRO A 76 1.57 13.47 3.82
N ASN A 77 0.61 13.09 2.96
CA ASN A 77 -0.64 12.46 3.39
C ASN A 77 -0.46 11.01 3.84
N LEU A 78 0.67 10.38 3.49
CA LEU A 78 1.00 9.01 3.88
C LEU A 78 1.66 8.93 5.25
N ARG A 79 2.33 10.00 5.69
CA ARG A 79 3.11 10.02 6.93
C ARG A 79 2.26 9.77 8.19
N PRO A 80 1.06 10.39 8.36
CA PRO A 80 0.24 10.15 9.54
C PRO A 80 -0.16 8.67 9.72
N GLN A 81 -0.39 7.94 8.62
CA GLN A 81 -0.76 6.54 8.69
C GLN A 81 0.42 5.67 9.15
N PHE A 82 1.63 5.96 8.67
CA PHE A 82 2.85 5.28 9.13
C PHE A 82 3.15 5.56 10.60
N ASP A 83 2.98 6.82 11.02
CA ASP A 83 3.21 7.25 12.39
C ASP A 83 2.22 6.60 13.36
N LEU A 84 0.95 6.43 12.95
CA LEU A 84 -0.05 5.69 13.72
C LEU A 84 0.42 4.28 14.10
N TYR A 85 0.86 3.47 13.12
CA TYR A 85 1.29 2.10 13.41
C TYR A 85 2.59 2.06 14.22
N ARG A 86 3.53 2.95 13.91
CA ARG A 86 4.75 3.11 14.73
C ARG A 86 4.39 3.39 16.20
N ASP A 87 3.48 4.32 16.43
CA ASP A 87 3.13 4.78 17.78
C ASP A 87 2.36 3.71 18.56
N ILE A 88 1.48 2.94 17.89
CA ILE A 88 0.83 1.77 18.49
C ILE A 88 1.88 0.76 18.99
N TYR A 89 2.83 0.37 18.14
CA TYR A 89 3.85 -0.62 18.51
C TYR A 89 4.83 -0.09 19.56
N ASN A 90 5.21 1.19 19.49
CA ASN A 90 6.02 1.85 20.54
C ASN A 90 5.29 1.92 21.89
N GLY A 91 3.96 2.06 21.87
CA GLY A 91 3.09 2.00 23.04
C GLY A 91 2.86 0.58 23.58
N GLY A 92 3.42 -0.44 22.94
CA GLY A 92 3.23 -1.85 23.30
C GLY A 92 1.93 -2.45 22.81
N GLY A 93 1.24 -1.80 21.86
CA GLY A 93 0.09 -2.33 21.14
C GLY A 93 0.47 -3.15 19.91
N TRP A 94 -0.51 -3.82 19.28
CA TRP A 94 -0.33 -4.66 18.09
C TRP A 94 -1.65 -5.01 17.40
N MET A 95 -1.56 -5.60 16.21
CA MET A 95 -2.71 -6.05 15.43
C MET A 95 -2.89 -7.57 15.51
N GLU A 96 -3.97 -8.02 16.15
CA GLU A 96 -4.34 -9.43 16.28
C GLU A 96 -5.36 -9.80 15.19
N GLY A 97 -5.03 -10.80 14.37
CA GLY A 97 -5.93 -11.32 13.33
C GLY A 97 -5.97 -10.50 12.03
N TYR A 98 -5.18 -9.44 11.89
CA TYR A 98 -5.14 -8.64 10.65
C TYR A 98 -4.65 -9.50 9.46
N ASP A 99 -5.48 -9.60 8.44
CA ASP A 99 -5.22 -10.37 7.22
C ASP A 99 -5.71 -9.59 6.00
N LEU A 100 -4.79 -8.93 5.31
CA LEU A 100 -5.07 -8.15 4.10
C LEU A 100 -4.99 -9.03 2.86
N LYS A 101 -5.93 -8.84 1.95
CA LYS A 101 -5.91 -9.39 0.58
C LYS A 101 -6.13 -8.24 -0.39
N CYS A 102 -5.35 -8.26 -1.48
CA CYS A 102 -5.32 -7.21 -2.48
C CYS A 102 -5.48 -7.83 -3.87
N TRP A 103 -6.19 -7.17 -4.77
CA TRP A 103 -6.34 -7.60 -6.16
C TRP A 103 -6.37 -6.40 -7.12
N ILE A 104 -6.04 -6.67 -8.38
CA ILE A 104 -6.21 -5.70 -9.47
C ILE A 104 -7.46 -6.09 -10.23
N ARG A 105 -8.46 -5.20 -10.29
CA ARG A 105 -9.74 -5.47 -10.97
C ARG A 105 -9.64 -5.40 -12.47
N ASP A 106 -8.89 -4.43 -12.99
CA ASP A 106 -8.67 -4.25 -14.42
C ASP A 106 -7.16 -4.28 -14.70
N GLU A 107 -6.72 -5.29 -15.44
CA GLU A 107 -5.32 -5.39 -15.87
C GLU A 107 -4.93 -4.35 -16.94
N ARG A 108 -5.86 -3.50 -17.36
CA ARG A 108 -5.62 -2.33 -18.22
C ARG A 108 -5.60 -1.06 -17.36
N PRO A 109 -4.47 -0.73 -16.71
CA PRO A 109 -4.39 0.49 -15.93
C PRO A 109 -4.53 1.71 -16.84
N THR A 110 -4.99 2.82 -16.26
CA THR A 110 -4.95 4.10 -16.96
C THR A 110 -3.52 4.66 -16.88
N VAL A 111 -2.93 4.98 -18.03
CA VAL A 111 -1.59 5.58 -18.13
C VAL A 111 -1.73 7.01 -18.60
N VAL A 112 -1.09 7.93 -17.88
CA VAL A 112 -1.08 9.35 -18.24
C VAL A 112 0.36 9.84 -18.34
N PHE A 113 0.65 10.59 -19.39
CA PHE A 113 1.96 11.20 -19.68
C PHE A 113 1.83 12.72 -19.64
N GLU A 114 2.63 13.39 -18.81
CA GLU A 114 2.69 14.85 -18.72
C GLU A 114 4.14 15.30 -18.58
N SER A 115 4.62 16.10 -19.55
CA SER A 115 5.99 16.61 -19.71
C SER A 115 7.11 15.58 -19.45
N ASP A 116 7.42 15.30 -18.18
CA ASP A 116 8.51 14.43 -17.71
C ASP A 116 8.04 13.27 -16.82
N ILE A 117 6.79 13.32 -16.33
CA ILE A 117 6.21 12.39 -15.37
C ILE A 117 5.29 11.40 -16.09
N VAL A 118 5.35 10.14 -15.66
CA VAL A 118 4.39 9.11 -16.07
C VAL A 118 3.66 8.62 -14.84
N ALA A 119 2.33 8.66 -14.90
CA ALA A 119 1.46 8.14 -13.86
C ALA A 119 0.70 6.92 -14.37
N VAL A 120 0.51 5.95 -13.49
CA VAL A 120 -0.29 4.76 -13.74
C VAL A 120 -1.29 4.61 -12.61
N ALA A 121 -2.57 4.63 -12.95
CA ALA A 121 -3.67 4.39 -12.02
C ALA A 121 -4.14 2.94 -12.15
N TRP A 122 -4.04 2.19 -11.06
CA TRP A 122 -4.46 0.81 -10.95
C TRP A 122 -5.84 0.75 -10.31
N ASN A 123 -6.80 0.10 -10.98
CA ASN A 123 -8.07 -0.23 -10.35
C ASN A 123 -7.85 -1.40 -9.39
N TYR A 124 -7.84 -1.07 -8.11
CA TYR A 124 -7.44 -1.91 -7.00
C TYR A 124 -8.65 -2.21 -6.11
N GLY A 125 -8.64 -3.40 -5.50
CA GLY A 125 -9.53 -3.76 -4.42
C GLY A 125 -8.76 -4.40 -3.27
N GLU A 126 -9.31 -4.24 -2.08
CA GLU A 126 -8.79 -4.81 -0.85
C GLU A 126 -9.88 -5.37 0.05
N LYS A 127 -9.49 -6.38 0.83
CA LYS A 127 -10.31 -6.97 1.86
C LYS A 127 -9.45 -7.28 3.06
N PHE A 128 -9.97 -6.99 4.25
CA PHE A 128 -9.45 -7.56 5.48
C PHE A 128 -10.58 -8.16 6.31
N GLU A 129 -10.27 -9.25 7.00
CA GLU A 129 -11.20 -9.88 7.94
C GLU A 129 -11.27 -9.06 9.24
N ALA A 130 -12.29 -9.33 10.06
CA ALA A 130 -12.41 -8.70 11.37
C ALA A 130 -11.18 -9.01 12.23
N TYR A 131 -10.68 -8.00 12.93
CA TYR A 131 -9.43 -8.10 13.70
C TYR A 131 -9.54 -7.27 14.98
N LYS A 132 -8.57 -7.46 15.89
CA LYS A 132 -8.45 -6.67 17.12
C LYS A 132 -7.23 -5.79 17.05
N ALA A 133 -7.43 -4.50 17.26
CA ALA A 133 -6.34 -3.55 17.45
C ALA A 133 -6.09 -3.38 18.94
N HIS A 134 -5.00 -3.92 19.43
CA HIS A 134 -4.47 -3.62 20.76
C HIS A 134 -3.79 -2.25 20.64
N LEU A 135 -4.50 -1.17 21.01
CA LEU A 135 -4.01 0.21 20.89
C LEU A 135 -2.98 0.54 22.00
N SER A 136 -3.10 -0.18 23.11
CA SER A 136 -2.14 -0.26 24.22
C SER A 136 -2.28 -1.65 24.88
N LYS A 137 -1.62 -1.88 26.03
CA LYS A 137 -1.80 -3.13 26.78
C LYS A 137 -3.19 -3.27 27.40
N GLU A 138 -3.87 -2.15 27.65
CA GLU A 138 -5.16 -2.10 28.33
C GLU A 138 -6.33 -1.77 27.40
N GLU A 139 -6.06 -1.17 26.24
CA GLU A 139 -7.08 -0.75 25.28
C GLU A 139 -7.08 -1.65 24.04
N VAL A 140 -8.19 -2.34 23.82
CA VAL A 140 -8.43 -3.20 22.67
C VAL A 140 -9.68 -2.72 21.94
N ALA A 141 -9.55 -2.50 20.64
CA ALA A 141 -10.65 -2.11 19.76
C ALA A 141 -10.96 -3.23 18.76
N ASP A 142 -12.20 -3.70 18.75
CA ASP A 142 -12.69 -4.57 17.69
C ASP A 142 -12.85 -3.77 16.38
N ARG A 143 -12.30 -4.32 15.30
CA ARG A 143 -12.38 -3.74 13.96
C ARG A 143 -13.17 -4.69 13.07
N PRO A 144 -14.30 -4.24 12.49
CA PRO A 144 -15.09 -5.08 11.62
C PRO A 144 -14.30 -5.44 10.36
N ALA A 145 -14.66 -6.55 9.72
CA ALA A 145 -14.19 -6.84 8.38
C ALA A 145 -14.64 -5.72 7.43
N ASP A 146 -13.81 -5.42 6.44
CA ASP A 146 -14.15 -4.46 5.40
C ASP A 146 -13.70 -4.98 4.04
N THR A 147 -14.37 -4.49 3.00
CA THR A 147 -14.02 -4.75 1.62
C THR A 147 -14.24 -3.48 0.83
N ALA A 148 -13.16 -2.97 0.28
CA ALA A 148 -13.17 -1.81 -0.57
C ALA A 148 -12.77 -2.21 -1.98
N ASP A 149 -13.53 -1.71 -2.95
CA ASP A 149 -13.45 -2.09 -4.34
C ASP A 149 -13.50 -0.82 -5.20
N ASN A 150 -12.89 -0.87 -6.39
CA ASN A 150 -12.79 0.31 -7.28
C ASN A 150 -12.04 1.49 -6.65
N ILE A 151 -10.97 1.19 -5.90
CA ILE A 151 -10.03 2.20 -5.45
C ILE A 151 -9.01 2.41 -6.56
N TYR A 152 -8.72 3.66 -6.91
CA TYR A 152 -7.62 3.97 -7.80
C TYR A 152 -6.36 4.26 -6.99
N MET A 153 -5.40 3.33 -7.07
CA MET A 153 -4.06 3.51 -6.51
C MET A 153 -3.11 3.97 -7.60
N VAL A 154 -2.38 5.05 -7.34
CA VAL A 154 -1.59 5.72 -8.38
C VAL A 154 -0.11 5.63 -8.04
N THR A 155 0.68 5.21 -9.01
CA THR A 155 2.13 5.33 -8.95
C THR A 155 2.62 6.34 -9.97
N ILE A 156 3.62 7.14 -9.61
CA ILE A 156 4.30 8.05 -10.52
C ILE A 156 5.77 7.67 -10.67
N TYR A 157 6.29 7.78 -11.90
CA TYR A 157 7.70 7.61 -12.18
C TYR A 157 8.40 8.96 -12.06
N ASP A 158 9.15 9.13 -10.98
CA ASP A 158 9.91 10.34 -10.68
C ASP A 158 11.28 10.00 -10.09
N GLY A 159 12.29 10.82 -10.36
CA GLY A 159 13.65 10.62 -9.83
C GLY A 159 14.30 9.28 -10.19
N GLY A 160 13.85 8.61 -11.26
CA GLY A 160 14.39 7.33 -11.71
C GLY A 160 13.77 6.08 -11.05
N SER A 161 12.63 6.22 -10.36
CA SER A 161 11.89 5.06 -9.83
C SER A 161 10.39 5.32 -9.73
N TRP A 162 9.60 4.25 -9.74
CA TRP A 162 8.17 4.31 -9.45
C TRP A 162 7.92 4.49 -7.95
N LYS A 163 7.03 5.42 -7.60
CA LYS A 163 6.59 5.69 -6.22
C LYS A 163 5.07 5.75 -6.15
N TYR A 164 4.51 5.25 -5.04
CA TYR A 164 3.10 5.43 -4.73
C TYR A 164 2.80 6.86 -4.27
N VAL A 165 1.63 7.38 -4.66
CA VAL A 165 1.08 8.67 -4.22
C VAL A 165 -0.39 8.53 -3.84
N THR A 166 -0.83 9.33 -2.88
CA THR A 166 -2.25 9.48 -2.56
C THR A 166 -2.98 10.22 -3.67
N ASN A 167 -4.27 9.91 -3.80
CA ASN A 167 -5.17 10.68 -4.68
C ASN A 167 -5.27 12.17 -4.26
N THR A 168 -5.11 12.48 -2.97
CA THR A 168 -5.07 13.86 -2.47
C THR A 168 -3.86 14.61 -3.03
N TYR A 169 -2.66 14.02 -2.92
CA TYR A 169 -1.44 14.60 -3.49
C TYR A 169 -1.53 14.72 -5.00
N LEU A 170 -2.00 13.67 -5.68
CA LEU A 170 -2.19 13.68 -7.14
C LEU A 170 -3.09 14.84 -7.58
N LYS A 171 -4.24 15.05 -6.92
CA LYS A 171 -5.15 16.16 -7.24
C LYS A 171 -4.53 17.54 -7.00
N GLN A 172 -3.71 17.69 -5.96
CA GLN A 172 -3.11 18.97 -5.60
C GLN A 172 -1.92 19.33 -6.49
N LYS A 173 -1.09 18.36 -6.86
CA LYS A 173 0.17 18.57 -7.60
C LYS A 173 0.03 18.34 -9.09
N TYR A 174 -0.85 17.43 -9.48
CA TYR A 174 -1.06 17.02 -10.86
C TYR A 174 -2.56 16.96 -11.20
N PRO A 175 -3.33 18.04 -10.98
CA PRO A 175 -4.78 18.05 -11.24
C PRO A 175 -5.14 17.62 -12.67
N GLN A 176 -4.29 17.95 -13.65
CA GLN A 176 -4.46 17.57 -15.05
C GLN A 176 -4.49 16.05 -15.28
N LEU A 177 -3.76 15.27 -14.47
CA LEU A 177 -3.75 13.80 -14.57
C LEU A 177 -5.08 13.20 -14.09
N VAL A 178 -5.80 13.91 -13.22
CA VAL A 178 -7.10 13.51 -12.69
C VAL A 178 -8.22 13.88 -13.66
N GLU A 179 -8.13 15.05 -14.29
CA GLU A 179 -9.10 15.53 -15.29
C GLU A 179 -9.05 14.71 -16.59
N SER A 180 -7.86 14.35 -17.07
CA SER A 180 -7.69 13.52 -18.26
C SER A 180 -8.28 12.12 -18.09
N GLY A 181 -8.19 11.53 -16.89
CA GLY A 181 -8.78 10.22 -16.58
C GLY A 181 -10.31 10.17 -16.70
N ASN A 182 -10.99 11.28 -16.39
CA ASN A 182 -12.45 11.41 -16.56
C ASN A 182 -12.88 11.63 -18.02
N SER A 183 -11.99 12.15 -18.87
CA SER A 183 -12.30 12.34 -20.29
C SER A 183 -12.31 11.02 -21.08
N SER A 184 -11.51 10.03 -20.66
CA SER A 184 -11.50 8.68 -21.24
C SER A 184 -12.70 7.79 -20.84
N SER A 185 -13.44 8.13 -19.78
CA SER A 185 -14.67 7.41 -19.39
C SER A 185 -15.93 7.83 -20.16
N SER A 186 -15.79 8.72 -21.17
CA SER A 186 -16.92 9.24 -21.95
C SER A 186 -17.06 8.63 -23.35
N ALA A 187 -16.27 7.61 -23.70
CA ALA A 187 -16.29 7.01 -25.03
C ALA A 187 -16.12 5.49 -24.99
N ALA A 188 -17.22 4.77 -24.71
CA ALA A 188 -17.62 3.52 -25.37
C ALA A 188 -19.00 3.08 -24.86
#